data_AF-A0A661I7R0-F1
#
_entry.id   AF-A0A661I7R0-F1
#
_cell.length_a   1.000
_cell.length_b   1.000
_cell.length_c   1.000
_cell.angle_alpha   90.00
_cell.angle_beta   90.00
_cell.angle_gamma   90.00
#
_symmetry.space_group_name_H-M   'P 1'
#
loop_
_entity.id
_entity.type
_entity.pdbx_description
1 polymer ?
#
loop_
_entity_poly.entity_id
_entity_poly.type
_entity_poly.pdbx_seq_one_letter_code
_entity_poly.pdbx_strand_id
1 'polypeptide(L)' 'GISRDDYLLFSESQGRFVVTVPPDCRAAFEAMMEGLPFSQVGRVTEAGRFLVTGLGGGVVIDRPVSSLREAWLKPLAF' A
#
# COMPACT_ATOMS: atom_id res chain seq x y z
N GLY A 1 -20.09 3.98 0.67
CA GLY A 1 -18.67 3.60 0.62
C GLY A 1 -18.07 4.07 -0.70
N ILE A 2 -16.74 4.13 -0.80
CA ILE A 2 -16.02 4.45 -2.04
C ILE A 2 -16.15 3.25 -3.00
N SER A 3 -16.40 3.50 -4.29
CA SER A 3 -16.63 2.47 -5.31
C SER A 3 -15.59 2.45 -6.44
N ARG A 4 -14.57 3.33 -6.38
CA ARG A 4 -13.56 3.48 -7.41
C ARG A 4 -12.17 3.21 -6.86
N ASP A 5 -11.45 2.30 -7.52
CA ASP A 5 -10.08 1.93 -7.15
C ASP A 5 -9.10 3.11 -7.29
N ASP A 6 -9.23 3.90 -8.36
CA ASP A 6 -8.35 5.04 -8.62
C ASP A 6 -8.45 6.13 -7.55
N TYR A 7 -9.65 6.41 -7.05
CA TYR A 7 -9.85 7.34 -5.95
C TYR A 7 -9.14 6.87 -4.67
N LEU A 8 -9.15 5.57 -4.35
CA LEU A 8 -8.44 5.05 -3.18
C LEU A 8 -6.92 5.07 -3.36
N LEU A 9 -6.44 4.72 -4.55
CA LEU A 9 -5.00 4.58 -4.83
C LEU A 9 -4.29 5.92 -5.01
N PHE A 10 -4.97 6.91 -5.58
CA PHE A 10 -4.38 8.20 -5.94
C PHE A 10 -4.93 9.39 -5.14
N SER A 11 -5.76 9.16 -4.12
CA SER A 11 -6.16 10.23 -3.20
C SER A 11 -4.94 10.84 -2.50
N GLU A 12 -4.94 12.16 -2.34
CA GLU A 12 -3.92 12.94 -1.62
C GLU A 12 -4.44 13.45 -0.26
N SER A 13 -5.45 12.80 0.33
CA SER A 13 -5.91 13.14 1.69
C SER A 13 -4.74 13.10 2.67
N GLN A 14 -4.57 14.18 3.43
CA GLN A 14 -3.47 14.39 4.37
C GLN A 14 -3.61 13.50 5.63
N GLY A 15 -2.53 13.40 6.40
CA GLY A 15 -2.55 12.73 7.71
C GLY A 15 -2.62 11.20 7.66
N ARG A 16 -2.27 10.59 6.51
CA ARG A 16 -2.19 9.13 6.36
C ARG A 16 -0.74 8.66 6.40
N PHE A 17 -0.52 7.57 7.11
CA PHE A 17 0.79 6.93 7.24
C PHE A 17 0.71 5.47 6.78
N VAL A 18 1.74 5.00 6.11
CA VAL A 18 1.94 3.58 5.82
C VAL A 18 3.05 3.08 6.73
N VAL A 19 2.74 2.07 7.55
CA VAL A 19 3.66 1.50 8.54
C VAL A 19 3.85 0.03 8.23
N THR A 20 5.11 -0.44 8.25
CA THR A 20 5.44 -1.87 8.18
C THR A 20 5.71 -2.37 9.60
N VAL A 21 5.02 -3.43 10.00
CA VAL A 21 5.14 -4.02 11.34
C VAL A 21 5.57 -5.48 11.19
N PRO A 22 6.60 -5.94 11.94
CA PRO A 22 6.93 -7.36 12.03
C PRO A 22 5.70 -8.19 12.45
N PRO A 23 5.48 -9.39 11.87
CA PRO A 23 4.27 -10.18 12.15
C PRO A 23 4.03 -10.50 13.63
N ASP A 24 5.11 -10.71 14.39
CA ASP A 24 5.13 -10.96 15.83
C ASP A 24 4.81 -9.71 16.67
N CYS A 25 5.02 -8.51 16.15
CA CYS A 25 4.65 -7.25 16.79
C CYS A 25 3.23 -6.77 16.44
N ARG A 26 2.54 -7.45 15.51
CA ARG A 26 1.24 -6.99 14.99
C ARG A 26 0.22 -6.71 16.09
N ALA A 27 -0.03 -7.68 16.97
CA ALA A 27 -1.06 -7.56 18.00
C ALA A 27 -0.79 -6.40 18.96
N ALA A 28 0.48 -6.21 19.35
CA ALA A 28 0.89 -5.10 20.19
C ALA A 28 0.70 -3.75 19.48
N PHE A 29 1.01 -3.67 18.18
CA PHE A 29 0.78 -2.47 17.38
C PHE A 29 -0.71 -2.15 17.25
N GLU A 30 -1.55 -3.13 16.92
CA GLU A 30 -3.00 -2.93 16.81
C GLU A 30 -3.62 -2.48 18.13
N ALA A 31 -3.14 -2.98 19.27
CA ALA A 31 -3.55 -2.52 20.59
C ALA A 31 -3.13 -1.06 20.87
N MET A 32 -1.92 -0.65 20.48
CA MET A 32 -1.48 0.75 20.62
C MET A 32 -2.29 1.72 19.75
N MET A 33 -2.85 1.24 18.63
CA MET A 33 -3.65 2.03 17.70
C MET A 33 -5.15 2.03 18.04
N GLU A 34 -5.55 1.40 19.15
CA GLU A 34 -6.94 1.34 19.58
C GLU A 34 -7.55 2.76 19.68
N GLY A 35 -8.75 2.92 19.11
CA GLY A 35 -9.43 4.21 19.03
C GLY A 35 -9.01 5.12 17.87
N LEU A 36 -7.95 4.77 17.12
CA LEU A 36 -7.55 5.47 15.89
C LEU A 36 -8.03 4.72 14.63
N PRO A 37 -8.31 5.42 13.52
CA PRO A 37 -8.64 4.77 12.26
C PRO A 37 -7.36 4.16 11.64
N PHE A 38 -7.30 2.84 11.54
CA PHE A 38 -6.23 2.13 10.83
C PHE A 38 -6.76 0.86 10.17
N SER A 39 -6.00 0.29 9.24
CA SER A 39 -6.30 -1.00 8.62
C SER A 39 -5.02 -1.66 8.12
N GLN A 40 -5.01 -3.00 8.08
CA GLN A 40 -3.96 -3.75 7.39
C GLN A 40 -4.22 -3.67 5.88
N VAL A 41 -3.41 -2.90 5.17
CA VAL A 41 -3.55 -2.69 3.72
C VAL A 41 -2.78 -3.70 2.85
N GLY A 42 -1.99 -4.60 3.47
CA GLY A 42 -1.23 -5.60 2.71
C GLY A 42 -0.20 -6.36 3.54
N ARG A 43 0.81 -6.91 2.85
CA ARG A 43 1.96 -7.62 3.42
C ARG A 43 3.20 -7.43 2.53
N VAL A 44 4.37 -7.24 3.14
CA VAL A 44 5.65 -7.24 2.43
C VAL A 44 6.04 -8.68 2.08
N THR A 45 6.49 -8.90 0.85
CA THR A 45 6.90 -10.22 0.34
C THR A 45 8.25 -10.12 -0.37
N GLU A 46 8.94 -11.25 -0.53
CA GLU A 46 10.21 -11.33 -1.24
C GLU A 46 10.04 -11.44 -2.77
N ALA A 47 8.79 -11.43 -3.28
CA ALA A 47 8.50 -11.67 -4.69
C ALA A 47 8.97 -10.55 -5.64
N GLY A 48 9.37 -9.38 -5.10
CA GLY A 48 9.81 -8.24 -5.91
C GLY A 48 8.70 -7.62 -6.77
N ARG A 49 7.43 -7.88 -6.43
CA ARG A 49 6.25 -7.39 -7.16
C ARG A 49 5.36 -6.54 -6.26
N PHE A 50 4.78 -5.50 -6.86
CA PHE A 50 3.71 -4.72 -6.29
C PHE A 50 2.38 -5.20 -6.89
N LEU A 51 1.59 -5.89 -6.07
CA LEU A 51 0.29 -6.44 -6.41
C LEU A 51 -0.79 -5.74 -5.60
N VAL A 52 -1.82 -5.26 -6.29
CA VAL A 52 -3.00 -4.62 -5.67
C VAL A 52 -4.26 -5.33 -6.15
N THR A 53 -5.05 -5.80 -5.19
CA THR A 53 -6.41 -6.28 -5.41
C THR A 53 -7.37 -5.12 -5.23
N GLY A 54 -8.17 -4.82 -6.25
CA GLY A 54 -9.16 -3.75 -6.22
C GLY A 54 -10.42 -4.12 -5.43
N LEU A 55 -11.32 -3.15 -5.29
CA LEU A 55 -12.60 -3.27 -4.58
C LEU A 55 -13.49 -4.40 -5.13
N GLY A 56 -13.37 -4.71 -6.43
CA GLY A 56 -14.07 -5.81 -7.07
C GLY A 56 -13.45 -7.20 -6.87
N GLY A 57 -12.35 -7.31 -6.10
CA GLY A 57 -11.64 -8.57 -5.86
C GLY A 57 -10.68 -9.00 -6.98
N GLY A 58 -10.69 -8.29 -8.12
CA GLY A 58 -9.73 -8.50 -9.21
C GLY A 58 -8.39 -7.80 -8.96
N VAL A 59 -7.33 -8.29 -9.60
CA VAL A 59 -6.02 -7.62 -9.58
C VAL A 59 -6.06 -6.39 -10.50
N VAL A 60 -5.78 -5.21 -9.94
CA VAL A 60 -5.80 -3.92 -10.66
C VAL A 60 -4.39 -3.38 -10.93
N ILE A 61 -3.40 -3.80 -10.14
CA ILE A 61 -1.98 -3.54 -10.39
C ILE A 61 -1.21 -4.84 -10.14
N ASP A 62 -0.36 -5.20 -11.09
CA ASP A 62 0.64 -6.26 -10.90
C ASP A 62 1.90 -5.92 -11.72
N ARG A 63 2.91 -5.37 -11.04
CA ARG A 63 4.16 -4.92 -11.67
C ARG A 63 5.39 -5.24 -10.82
N PRO A 64 6.56 -5.52 -11.43
CA PRO A 64 7.82 -5.55 -10.71
C PRO A 64 8.10 -4.22 -10.03
N VAL A 65 8.53 -4.25 -8.76
CA VAL A 65 8.93 -3.02 -8.02
C VAL A 65 10.08 -2.32 -8.73
N SER A 66 10.98 -3.08 -9.38
CA SER A 66 12.07 -2.55 -10.19
C SER A 66 11.58 -1.65 -11.33
N SER A 67 10.53 -2.04 -12.05
CA SER A 67 9.95 -1.24 -13.14
C SER A 67 9.29 0.06 -12.64
N LEU A 68 8.67 0.02 -11.46
CA LEU A 68 8.09 1.22 -10.84
C LEU A 68 9.19 2.19 -10.42
N ARG A 69 10.27 1.67 -9.83
CA ARG A 69 11.46 2.46 -9.46
C ARG A 69 12.12 3.09 -10.69
N GLU A 70 12.27 2.34 -11.77
CA GLU A 70 12.82 2.86 -13.02
C GLU A 70 11.96 3.99 -13.60
N ALA A 71 10.64 3.79 -13.68
CA ALA A 71 9.71 4.79 -14.17
C ALA A 71 9.75 6.08 -13.33
N TRP A 72 9.93 5.95 -12.01
CA TRP A 72 10.07 7.09 -11.10
C TRP A 72 11.41 7.83 -11.26
N LEU A 73 12.52 7.10 -11.49
CA LEU A 73 13.85 7.70 -11.66
C LEU A 73 14.07 8.34 -13.02
N LYS A 74 13.49 7.79 -14.09
CA LYS A 74 13.65 8.26 -15.46
C LYS A 74 13.48 9.78 -15.65
N PRO A 75 12.41 10.44 -15.13
CA PRO A 75 12.25 11.89 -15.29
C PRO A 75 13.25 12.73 -14.48
N LEU A 76 13.99 12.12 -13.55
CA LEU A 76 15.00 12.77 -12.71
C LEU A 76 16.43 12.56 -13.23
N ALA A 77 16.61 11.73 -14.26
CA ALA A 77 17.90 11.50 -14.89
C ALA A 77 18.20 12.65 -15.87
N PHE A 78 19.06 13.58 -15.46
CA PHE A 78 19.63 14.61 -16.32
C PHE A 78 20.89 14.11 -17.03
#